data_AF-A0A1B8J8C8-F1
#
_entry.id   AF-A0A1B8J8C8-F1
#
_cell.length_a   1.000
_cell.length_b   1.000
_cell.length_c   1.000
_cell.angle_alpha   90.00
_cell.angle_beta   90.00
_cell.angle_gamma   90.00
#
_symmetry.space_group_name_H-M   'P 1'
#
loop_
_entity.id
_entity.type
_entity.pdbx_description
1 polymer ?
#
loop_
_entity_poly.entity_id
_entity_poly.type
_entity_poly.pdbx_seq_one_letter_code
_entity_poly.pdbx_strand_id
1 'polypeptide(L)'
;MDKLQQKRLESLLAQKRVIENPSSLHPHKTIGIPLDQIHKGAKIGDITAKSQRQGEFGKKPSMPKFYEKESGKEKELSYPLERLKGKMILYKGHNYDLFSNAMTIKKYALNGEPEQGSRNEDLFEVIRNAIERRLNVKPIIDFGTNYAEFYHDGTRAVQKLLNEKQGQVAGAFYKEDLGDIDLVWGDSAIGLKKIIEKHLDDFKIWGEGQEGLIKGINEIIESGKLIDENGIKTIWHKKGDDYYLVGLSKGFNGKGKNLWVITSYHKTNPSDKQRKYFDSSSEALSANTRFNKL
;
A
#
# COMPACT_ATOMS: atom_id res chain seq x y z
N MET A 1 8.53 -47.60 1.10
CA MET A 1 8.35 -46.14 1.34
C MET A 1 8.83 -45.84 2.74
N ASP A 2 9.66 -44.80 2.91
CA ASP A 2 10.19 -44.42 4.22
C ASP A 2 9.07 -43.85 5.12
N LYS A 3 9.18 -44.05 6.44
CA LYS A 3 8.18 -43.66 7.46
C LYS A 3 7.81 -42.18 7.38
N LEU A 4 8.73 -41.34 6.92
CA LEU A 4 8.51 -39.91 6.70
C LEU A 4 7.59 -39.63 5.50
N GLN A 5 7.69 -40.42 4.42
CA GLN A 5 6.80 -40.31 3.27
C GLN A 5 5.39 -40.81 3.60
N GLN A 6 5.28 -41.84 4.43
CA GLN A 6 3.99 -42.37 4.88
C GLN A 6 3.27 -41.36 5.79
N LYS A 7 3.98 -40.71 6.74
CA LYS A 7 3.42 -39.62 7.56
C LYS A 7 3.03 -38.38 6.75
N ARG A 8 3.79 -38.01 5.71
CA ARG A 8 3.42 -36.90 4.81
C ARG A 8 2.16 -37.22 4.00
N LEU A 9 2.03 -38.46 3.51
CA LEU A 9 0.84 -38.90 2.79
C LEU A 9 -0.39 -38.94 3.71
N GLU A 10 -0.25 -39.43 4.95
CA GLU A 10 -1.34 -39.41 5.94
C GLU A 10 -1.77 -37.98 6.33
N SER A 11 -0.82 -37.04 6.47
CA SER A 11 -1.12 -35.63 6.72
C SER A 11 -1.87 -34.97 5.56
N LEU A 12 -1.49 -35.28 4.31
CA LEU A 12 -2.16 -34.75 3.12
C LEU A 12 -3.56 -35.33 2.94
N LEU A 13 -3.74 -36.62 3.24
CA LEU A 13 -5.05 -37.28 3.20
C LEU A 13 -5.97 -36.79 4.33
N ALA A 14 -5.42 -36.47 5.51
CA ALA A 14 -6.17 -35.86 6.61
C ALA A 14 -6.64 -34.43 6.26
N GLN A 15 -5.78 -33.61 5.65
CA GLN A 15 -6.16 -32.28 5.18
C GLN A 15 -7.22 -32.34 4.08
N LYS A 16 -7.13 -33.32 3.17
CA LYS A 16 -8.13 -33.52 2.12
C LYS A 16 -9.50 -33.94 2.67
N ARG A 17 -9.55 -34.80 3.71
CA ARG A 17 -10.80 -35.18 4.39
C ARG A 17 -11.50 -34.02 5.10
N VAL A 18 -10.75 -33.04 5.62
CA VAL A 18 -11.31 -31.85 6.28
C VAL A 18 -12.01 -30.92 5.29
N ILE A 19 -11.57 -30.90 4.03
CA ILE A 19 -12.17 -30.07 2.97
C ILE A 19 -13.47 -30.69 2.43
N GLU A 20 -13.59 -32.03 2.47
CA GLU A 20 -14.72 -32.75 1.89
C GLU A 20 -15.91 -32.96 2.86
N ASN A 21 -15.78 -32.72 4.17
CA ASN A 21 -16.91 -32.87 5.11
C ASN A 21 -16.79 -32.01 6.40
N PRO A 22 -17.30 -30.76 6.43
CA PRO A 22 -17.07 -29.79 7.51
C PRO A 22 -17.90 -30.01 8.80
N SER A 23 -18.69 -31.08 8.90
CA SER A 23 -19.72 -31.25 9.95
C SER A 23 -19.28 -32.04 11.20
N SER A 24 -17.99 -32.19 11.50
CA SER A 24 -17.54 -32.90 12.72
C SER A 24 -16.59 -32.06 13.58
N LEU A 25 -17.18 -31.11 14.33
CA LEU A 25 -16.50 -30.38 15.40
C LEU A 25 -17.35 -30.45 16.68
N HIS A 26 -16.81 -31.09 17.72
CA HIS A 26 -17.23 -30.90 19.12
C HIS A 26 -16.17 -30.08 19.88
N PRO A 27 -16.56 -29.35 20.95
CA PRO A 27 -15.80 -28.20 21.43
C PRO A 27 -14.71 -28.54 22.45
N HIS A 28 -13.63 -27.75 22.36
CA HIS A 28 -12.59 -27.39 23.32
C HIS A 28 -12.22 -28.35 24.48
N LYS A 29 -10.92 -28.73 24.51
CA LYS A 29 -10.18 -28.95 25.76
C LYS A 29 -8.84 -28.21 25.70
N THR A 30 -8.72 -27.14 26.49
CA THR A 30 -7.47 -26.45 26.77
C THR A 30 -6.57 -27.38 27.58
N ILE A 31 -5.38 -27.71 27.06
CA ILE A 31 -4.32 -28.38 27.83
C ILE A 31 -3.17 -27.36 27.93
N GLY A 32 -2.95 -26.86 29.14
CA GLY A 32 -1.76 -26.07 29.46
C GLY A 32 -0.54 -26.96 29.48
N ILE A 33 0.55 -26.51 28.85
CA ILE A 33 1.88 -27.12 28.99
C ILE A 33 2.81 -26.05 29.60
N PRO A 34 3.58 -26.37 30.67
CA PRO A 34 4.46 -25.42 31.35
C PRO A 34 5.67 -25.01 30.50
N LEU A 35 6.25 -23.86 30.85
CA LEU A 35 7.18 -23.08 30.03
C LEU A 35 8.67 -23.52 30.11
N ASP A 36 8.95 -24.77 30.45
CA ASP A 36 10.30 -25.19 30.89
C ASP A 36 10.87 -26.42 30.16
N GLN A 37 10.66 -26.59 28.85
CA GLN A 37 11.45 -27.54 28.05
C GLN A 37 11.71 -27.09 26.60
N ILE A 38 12.38 -25.95 26.41
CA ILE A 38 12.94 -25.60 25.09
C ILE A 38 14.45 -25.49 25.18
N HIS A 39 15.14 -26.61 25.00
CA HIS A 39 16.49 -26.57 24.46
C HIS A 39 16.80 -27.70 23.48
N LYS A 40 17.38 -27.25 22.36
CA LYS A 40 18.16 -27.96 21.33
C LYS A 40 17.38 -28.74 20.25
N GLY A 41 17.14 -28.00 19.15
CA GLY A 41 17.63 -28.43 17.84
C GLY A 41 16.61 -29.01 16.86
N ALA A 42 16.09 -28.18 15.95
CA ALA A 42 15.81 -28.58 14.57
C ALA A 42 15.70 -27.34 13.67
N LYS A 43 16.44 -27.38 12.56
CA LYS A 43 16.61 -26.34 11.54
C LYS A 43 15.34 -26.16 10.70
N ILE A 44 14.97 -24.92 10.46
CA ILE A 44 14.06 -24.52 9.37
C ILE A 44 14.95 -24.35 8.13
N GLY A 45 14.93 -25.35 7.26
CA GLY A 45 15.39 -25.26 5.89
C GLY A 45 14.27 -25.77 5.01
N ASP A 46 13.66 -24.86 4.25
CA ASP A 46 13.25 -25.04 2.84
C ASP A 46 12.26 -23.94 2.44
N ILE A 47 12.79 -22.73 2.21
CA ILE A 47 12.22 -21.80 1.22
C ILE A 47 13.39 -21.21 0.42
N THR A 48 13.68 -21.92 -0.66
CA THR A 48 14.14 -21.46 -1.99
C THR A 48 15.12 -20.28 -2.13
N ALA A 49 16.25 -20.60 -2.76
CA ALA A 49 17.33 -19.74 -3.17
C ALA A 49 16.94 -18.64 -4.18
N LYS A 50 17.28 -17.39 -3.86
CA LYS A 50 18.25 -16.54 -4.58
C LYS A 50 18.43 -15.19 -3.87
N SER A 51 19.37 -15.15 -2.93
CA SER A 51 20.28 -14.03 -2.67
C SER A 51 21.21 -14.42 -1.52
N GLN A 52 22.27 -15.16 -1.84
CA GLN A 52 23.46 -15.20 -1.00
C GLN A 52 24.19 -13.87 -1.18
N ARG A 53 23.86 -12.91 -0.30
CA ARG A 53 24.84 -12.03 0.34
C ARG A 53 24.46 -11.92 1.82
N GLN A 54 24.72 -12.99 2.56
CA GLN A 54 24.94 -12.84 4.00
C GLN A 54 26.37 -12.33 4.18
N GLY A 55 26.46 -11.03 4.44
CA GLY A 55 27.58 -10.37 5.08
C GLY A 55 27.01 -9.23 5.90
N GLU A 56 27.08 -9.36 7.22
CA GLU A 56 26.83 -8.31 8.23
C GLU A 56 25.37 -7.97 8.63
N PHE A 57 24.67 -8.94 9.22
CA PHE A 57 23.72 -8.58 10.29
C PHE A 57 24.52 -8.19 11.54
N GLY A 58 24.95 -6.94 11.62
CA GLY A 58 25.84 -6.51 12.70
C GLY A 58 26.13 -5.02 12.80
N LYS A 59 25.25 -4.14 12.33
CA LYS A 59 25.09 -2.72 12.73
C LYS A 59 23.95 -2.13 11.92
N LYS A 60 22.89 -1.62 12.56
CA LYS A 60 21.99 -0.68 11.87
C LYS A 60 22.86 0.47 11.35
N PRO A 61 22.72 0.91 10.08
CA PRO A 61 23.43 2.09 9.62
C PRO A 61 23.19 3.23 10.61
N SER A 62 24.24 3.93 11.01
CA SER A 62 24.12 5.05 11.94
C SER A 62 23.08 6.02 11.40
N MET A 63 22.01 6.26 12.17
CA MET A 63 20.90 7.10 11.74
C MET A 63 21.43 8.49 11.29
N PRO A 64 20.99 9.02 10.13
CA PRO A 64 21.38 10.34 9.68
C PRO A 64 20.96 11.41 10.70
N LYS A 65 21.83 12.42 10.86
CA LYS A 65 21.51 13.64 11.61
C LYS A 65 20.81 14.62 10.68
N PHE A 66 19.78 15.30 11.20
CA PHE A 66 18.94 16.24 10.46
C PHE A 66 19.39 17.68 10.77
N TYR A 67 19.43 18.52 9.73
CA TYR A 67 19.75 19.95 9.86
C TYR A 67 18.68 20.77 9.13
N GLU A 68 18.44 21.99 9.61
CA GLU A 68 17.48 22.93 9.00
C GLU A 68 18.18 24.24 8.67
N LYS A 69 18.00 24.72 7.44
CA LYS A 69 18.10 26.14 7.15
C LYS A 69 16.67 26.68 7.18
N GLU A 70 16.38 27.58 8.10
CA GLU A 70 15.10 28.28 8.10
C GLU A 70 15.04 29.19 6.86
N SER A 71 14.15 28.86 5.93
CA SER A 71 13.67 29.79 4.90
C SER A 71 12.17 29.93 5.08
N GLY A 72 11.68 31.17 5.12
CA GLY A 72 10.36 31.56 5.60
C GLY A 72 9.15 30.80 5.02
N LYS A 73 8.12 30.71 5.86
CA LYS A 73 6.74 30.24 5.65
C LYS A 73 6.60 28.88 4.92
N GLU A 74 6.62 27.79 5.70
CA GLU A 74 6.20 26.42 5.29
C GLU A 74 4.70 26.29 4.93
N LYS A 75 3.89 27.35 5.12
CA LYS A 75 2.47 27.35 4.76
C LYS A 75 2.35 27.79 3.30
N GLU A 76 1.81 26.90 2.46
CA GLU A 76 1.49 27.08 1.03
C GLU A 76 2.47 26.42 0.03
N LEU A 77 2.92 25.20 0.32
CA LEU A 77 3.53 24.34 -0.72
C LEU A 77 2.49 23.33 -1.21
N SER A 78 2.18 23.36 -2.52
CA SER A 78 1.11 22.52 -3.10
C SER A 78 1.52 21.05 -3.22
N TYR A 79 2.83 20.76 -3.30
CA TYR A 79 3.34 19.39 -3.42
C TYR A 79 4.14 18.97 -2.17
N PRO A 80 3.80 17.86 -1.49
CA PRO A 80 4.41 17.49 -0.20
C PRO A 80 5.93 17.37 -0.17
N LEU A 81 6.55 16.87 -1.24
CA LEU A 81 8.01 16.79 -1.29
C LEU A 81 8.66 18.17 -1.28
N GLU A 82 7.99 19.22 -1.77
CA GLU A 82 8.55 20.57 -1.74
C GLU A 82 8.76 21.09 -0.32
N ARG A 83 8.04 20.54 0.69
CA ARG A 83 8.29 20.84 2.12
C ARG A 83 9.69 20.41 2.57
N LEU A 84 10.39 19.61 1.75
CA LEU A 84 11.75 19.16 2.00
C LEU A 84 12.81 20.11 1.39
N LYS A 85 12.41 21.16 0.65
CA LYS A 85 13.34 22.14 0.07
C LYS A 85 14.19 22.76 1.19
N GLY A 86 15.51 22.78 1.00
CA GLY A 86 16.46 23.31 1.99
C GLY A 86 16.67 22.43 3.22
N LYS A 87 16.00 21.28 3.34
CA LYS A 87 16.22 20.33 4.43
C LYS A 87 17.42 19.43 4.08
N MET A 88 18.39 19.38 4.99
CA MET A 88 19.65 18.66 4.80
C MET A 88 19.72 17.43 5.69
N ILE A 89 20.43 16.39 5.23
CA ILE A 89 20.84 15.26 6.05
C ILE A 89 22.35 15.03 5.96
N LEU A 90 22.97 14.61 7.06
CA LEU A 90 24.36 14.13 7.06
C LEU A 90 24.37 12.60 7.07
N TYR A 91 25.04 12.01 6.07
CA TYR A 91 25.20 10.57 5.94
C TYR A 91 26.62 10.23 5.47
N LYS A 92 27.29 9.30 6.17
CA LYS A 92 28.69 8.89 5.90
C LYS A 92 29.66 10.07 5.68
N GLY A 93 29.49 11.18 6.42
CA GLY A 93 30.35 12.37 6.33
C GLY A 93 29.99 13.36 5.22
N HIS A 94 28.95 13.10 4.44
CA HIS A 94 28.49 13.97 3.35
C HIS A 94 27.10 14.56 3.63
N ASN A 95 26.90 15.82 3.23
CA ASN A 95 25.61 16.49 3.31
C ASN A 95 24.79 16.25 2.04
N TYR A 96 23.53 15.87 2.19
CA TYR A 96 22.61 15.60 1.09
C TYR A 96 21.36 16.48 1.20
N ASP A 97 21.00 17.15 0.10
CA ASP A 97 19.73 17.88 -0.03
C ASP A 97 18.57 16.92 -0.19
N LEU A 98 17.67 16.92 0.77
CA LEU A 98 16.65 15.90 0.85
C LEU A 98 15.65 16.01 -0.29
N PHE A 99 15.24 17.22 -0.67
CA PHE A 99 14.33 17.43 -1.80
C PHE A 99 14.95 16.98 -3.13
N SER A 100 16.15 17.47 -3.44
CA SER A 100 16.84 17.16 -4.69
C SER A 100 17.11 15.66 -4.81
N ASN A 101 17.57 15.02 -3.73
CA ASN A 101 17.78 13.58 -3.71
C ASN A 101 16.47 12.79 -3.81
N ALA A 102 15.39 13.22 -3.14
CA ALA A 102 14.08 12.60 -3.29
C ALA A 102 13.60 12.65 -4.75
N MET A 103 13.76 13.80 -5.41
CA MET A 103 13.42 13.97 -6.83
C MET A 103 14.28 13.09 -7.74
N THR A 104 15.58 12.98 -7.47
CA THR A 104 16.49 12.09 -8.20
C THR A 104 16.06 10.62 -8.06
N ILE A 105 15.78 10.16 -6.84
CA ILE A 105 15.31 8.78 -6.59
C ILE A 105 13.99 8.54 -7.29
N LYS A 106 13.05 9.49 -7.21
CA LYS A 106 11.76 9.41 -7.88
C LYS A 106 11.90 9.26 -9.39
N LYS A 107 12.75 10.08 -10.03
CA LYS A 107 13.04 9.99 -11.47
C LYS A 107 13.67 8.64 -11.83
N TYR A 108 14.64 8.19 -11.04
CA TYR A 108 15.29 6.90 -11.23
C TYR A 108 14.29 5.74 -11.14
N ALA A 109 13.41 5.77 -10.13
CA ALA A 109 12.42 4.72 -9.90
C ALA A 109 11.37 4.59 -11.03
N LEU A 110 11.21 5.61 -11.87
CA LEU A 110 10.32 5.59 -13.04
C LEU A 110 11.04 5.26 -14.34
N ASN A 111 12.22 5.84 -14.54
CA ASN A 111 12.86 5.89 -15.87
C ASN A 111 14.13 5.02 -15.97
N GLY A 112 14.64 4.48 -14.85
CA GLY A 112 15.80 3.59 -14.85
C GLY A 112 17.15 4.21 -15.24
N GLU A 113 17.23 5.53 -15.47
CA GLU A 113 18.48 6.23 -15.81
C GLU A 113 19.14 6.88 -14.57
N PRO A 114 20.22 6.30 -14.04
CA PRO A 114 21.09 6.98 -13.09
C PRO A 114 22.11 7.86 -13.81
N GLU A 115 22.42 9.05 -13.25
CA GLU A 115 23.75 9.64 -13.46
C GLU A 115 24.82 8.68 -12.89
N GLN A 116 25.97 8.59 -13.58
CA GLN A 116 27.10 7.76 -13.16
C GLN A 116 27.47 8.06 -11.69
N GLY A 117 27.39 7.05 -10.82
CA GLY A 117 27.71 7.16 -9.39
C GLY A 117 26.53 7.08 -8.41
N SER A 118 25.28 7.09 -8.89
CA SER A 118 24.07 7.14 -8.03
C SER A 118 23.48 5.79 -7.58
N ARG A 119 24.11 4.66 -7.90
CA ARG A 119 23.72 3.33 -7.40
C ARG A 119 24.23 3.10 -5.98
N ASN A 120 23.67 3.83 -5.02
CA ASN A 120 23.87 3.52 -3.61
C ASN A 120 22.50 3.18 -3.00
N GLU A 121 22.11 1.90 -3.04
CA GLU A 121 20.86 1.40 -2.44
C GLU A 121 20.75 1.84 -0.98
N ASP A 122 21.88 1.89 -0.24
CA ASP A 122 21.92 2.43 1.11
C ASP A 122 21.47 3.91 1.17
N LEU A 123 21.87 4.73 0.19
CA LEU A 123 21.47 6.14 0.15
C LEU A 123 19.98 6.28 -0.11
N PHE A 124 19.40 5.44 -0.96
CA PHE A 124 17.96 5.48 -1.23
C PHE A 124 17.15 5.13 0.01
N GLU A 125 17.57 4.12 0.76
CA GLU A 125 16.96 3.77 2.04
C GLU A 125 17.08 4.92 3.05
N VAL A 126 18.26 5.54 3.14
CA VAL A 126 18.50 6.70 4.01
C VAL A 126 17.60 7.88 3.67
N ILE A 127 17.44 8.17 2.37
CA ILE A 127 16.57 9.26 1.90
C ILE A 127 15.09 8.93 2.16
N ARG A 128 14.63 7.71 1.88
CA ARG A 128 13.26 7.27 2.18
C ARG A 128 12.95 7.40 3.67
N ASN A 129 13.84 6.90 4.53
CA ASN A 129 13.72 7.02 5.99
C ASN A 129 13.70 8.50 6.44
N ALA A 130 14.46 9.36 5.77
CA ALA A 130 14.46 10.80 6.05
C ALA A 130 13.14 11.47 5.61
N ILE A 131 12.60 11.12 4.45
CA ILE A 131 11.28 11.58 3.97
C ILE A 131 10.20 11.16 4.97
N GLU A 132 10.18 9.89 5.38
CA GLU A 132 9.20 9.37 6.34
C GLU A 132 9.18 10.18 7.64
N ARG A 133 10.35 10.48 8.20
CA ARG A 133 10.46 11.27 9.44
C ARG A 133 10.01 12.71 9.24
N ARG A 134 10.42 13.34 8.14
CA ARG A 134 10.15 14.76 7.87
C ARG A 134 8.68 15.01 7.54
N LEU A 135 8.07 14.09 6.82
CA LEU A 135 6.65 14.16 6.45
C LEU A 135 5.76 13.40 7.45
N ASN A 136 6.34 12.86 8.53
CA ASN A 136 5.63 12.07 9.55
C ASN A 136 4.80 10.92 8.96
N VAL A 137 5.31 10.29 7.92
CA VAL A 137 4.74 9.11 7.26
C VAL A 137 5.01 7.89 8.13
N LYS A 138 3.98 7.05 8.29
CA LYS A 138 4.05 5.86 9.15
C LYS A 138 3.74 4.61 8.32
N PRO A 139 4.77 4.00 7.69
CA PRO A 139 4.56 2.82 6.88
C PRO A 139 4.14 1.59 7.70
N ILE A 140 3.45 0.66 7.05
CA ILE A 140 3.05 -0.62 7.62
C ILE A 140 4.21 -1.61 7.41
N ILE A 141 5.02 -1.83 8.45
CA ILE A 141 6.29 -2.57 8.37
C ILE A 141 6.16 -3.95 7.68
N ASP A 142 5.02 -4.62 7.86
CA ASP A 142 4.79 -5.98 7.35
C ASP A 142 4.75 -6.08 5.82
N PHE A 143 4.54 -4.96 5.10
CA PHE A 143 4.60 -4.94 3.63
C PHE A 143 6.00 -4.68 3.06
N GLY A 144 7.02 -4.50 3.91
CA GLY A 144 8.41 -4.28 3.49
C GLY A 144 8.71 -2.82 3.14
N THR A 145 9.56 -2.62 2.12
CA THR A 145 10.06 -1.29 1.71
C THR A 145 8.92 -0.31 1.43
N ASN A 146 9.00 0.86 2.04
CA ASN A 146 8.13 1.98 1.73
C ASN A 146 8.81 2.92 0.73
N TYR A 147 8.22 3.10 -0.45
CA TYR A 147 8.74 3.99 -1.48
C TYR A 147 8.27 5.43 -1.23
N ALA A 148 8.79 6.03 -0.15
CA ALA A 148 8.38 7.33 0.37
C ALA A 148 8.54 8.50 -0.62
N GLU A 149 9.38 8.35 -1.66
CA GLU A 149 9.52 9.32 -2.76
C GLU A 149 8.25 9.49 -3.61
N PHE A 150 7.25 8.64 -3.43
CA PHE A 150 5.93 8.73 -4.08
C PHE A 150 4.80 9.14 -3.13
N TYR A 151 5.11 9.70 -1.96
CA TYR A 151 4.11 10.25 -1.05
C TYR A 151 3.24 11.31 -1.75
N HIS A 152 1.92 11.13 -1.68
CA HIS A 152 0.87 11.87 -2.41
C HIS A 152 1.07 11.92 -3.94
N ASP A 153 1.64 10.88 -4.52
CA ASP A 153 1.71 10.69 -5.97
C ASP A 153 1.09 9.34 -6.36
N GLY A 154 -0.23 9.26 -6.22
CA GLY A 154 -1.00 8.04 -6.39
C GLY A 154 -0.72 7.30 -7.70
N THR A 155 -0.75 8.01 -8.82
CA THR A 155 -0.45 7.47 -10.16
C THR A 155 0.91 6.77 -10.18
N ARG A 156 1.98 7.45 -9.72
CA ARG A 156 3.32 6.87 -9.74
C ARG A 156 3.55 5.84 -8.64
N ALA A 157 2.82 5.93 -7.53
CA ALA A 157 2.82 4.91 -6.49
C ALA A 157 2.28 3.56 -7.01
N VAL A 158 1.17 3.57 -7.76
CA VAL A 158 0.65 2.37 -8.42
C VAL A 158 1.69 1.83 -9.41
N GLN A 159 2.23 2.68 -10.28
CA GLN A 159 3.26 2.28 -11.24
C GLN A 159 4.48 1.66 -10.55
N LYS A 160 4.94 2.26 -9.44
CA LYS A 160 6.08 1.78 -8.68
C LYS A 160 5.83 0.37 -8.14
N LEU A 161 4.68 0.14 -7.51
CA LEU A 161 4.36 -1.18 -6.97
C LEU A 161 4.12 -2.23 -8.05
N LEU A 162 3.62 -1.86 -9.22
CA LEU A 162 3.52 -2.77 -10.38
C LEU A 162 4.90 -3.26 -10.85
N ASN A 163 5.90 -2.37 -10.84
CA ASN A 163 7.26 -2.71 -11.25
C ASN A 163 7.95 -3.59 -10.19
N GLU A 164 7.79 -3.25 -8.93
CA GLU A 164 8.49 -3.90 -7.82
C GLU A 164 7.85 -5.22 -7.39
N LYS A 165 6.51 -5.33 -7.50
CA LYS A 165 5.71 -6.48 -7.06
C LYS A 165 5.94 -6.86 -5.58
N GLN A 166 6.24 -5.85 -4.76
CA GLN A 166 6.41 -5.92 -3.31
C GLN A 166 6.39 -4.50 -2.73
N GLY A 167 6.39 -4.37 -1.41
CA GLY A 167 6.49 -3.06 -0.76
C GLY A 167 5.15 -2.33 -0.64
N GLN A 168 5.27 -1.04 -0.36
CA GLN A 168 4.15 -0.12 -0.18
C GLN A 168 4.54 1.32 -0.54
N VAL A 169 3.52 2.16 -0.66
CA VAL A 169 3.64 3.62 -0.57
C VAL A 169 2.64 4.08 0.48
N ALA A 170 3.15 4.35 1.68
CA ALA A 170 2.36 4.93 2.76
C ALA A 170 2.02 6.38 2.40
N GLY A 171 0.75 6.76 2.54
CA GLY A 171 0.21 8.00 2.01
C GLY A 171 0.40 8.14 0.50
N ALA A 172 0.13 7.07 -0.27
CA ALA A 172 0.14 7.15 -1.74
C ALA A 172 -0.88 8.19 -2.24
N PHE A 173 -2.05 8.22 -1.63
CA PHE A 173 -3.13 9.15 -1.95
C PHE A 173 -3.51 9.98 -0.73
N TYR A 174 -4.20 11.09 -0.98
CA TYR A 174 -4.77 11.96 0.04
C TYR A 174 -6.22 12.27 -0.31
N LYS A 175 -7.09 12.26 0.69
CA LYS A 175 -8.46 12.77 0.55
C LYS A 175 -8.81 13.55 1.81
N GLU A 176 -9.36 14.76 1.65
CA GLU A 176 -9.56 15.72 2.76
C GLU A 176 -10.27 15.09 3.98
N ASP A 177 -11.36 14.35 3.77
CA ASP A 177 -12.14 13.71 4.85
C ASP A 177 -11.49 12.45 5.45
N LEU A 178 -10.44 11.92 4.82
CA LEU A 178 -9.80 10.66 5.20
C LEU A 178 -8.35 10.81 5.66
N GLY A 179 -7.69 11.89 5.21
CA GLY A 179 -6.24 12.03 5.28
C GLY A 179 -5.53 11.10 4.30
N ASP A 180 -4.38 10.60 4.73
CA ASP A 180 -3.52 9.73 3.95
C ASP A 180 -4.14 8.34 3.75
N ILE A 181 -4.05 7.86 2.51
CA ILE A 181 -4.44 6.51 2.10
C ILE A 181 -3.21 5.79 1.57
N ASP A 182 -2.86 4.69 2.22
CA ASP A 182 -1.72 3.86 1.86
C ASP A 182 -2.08 2.93 0.69
N LEU A 183 -1.11 2.68 -0.18
CA LEU A 183 -1.17 1.66 -1.21
C LEU A 183 -0.13 0.58 -0.91
N VAL A 184 -0.55 -0.67 -0.89
CA VAL A 184 0.33 -1.81 -0.58
C VAL A 184 0.31 -2.79 -1.73
N TRP A 185 1.43 -3.48 -1.97
CA TRP A 185 1.44 -4.57 -2.94
C TRP A 185 0.49 -5.69 -2.52
N GLY A 186 0.59 -6.12 -1.26
CA GLY A 186 -0.29 -7.13 -0.68
C GLY A 186 -0.08 -8.54 -1.23
N ASP A 187 -1.17 -9.30 -1.29
CA ASP A 187 -1.21 -10.69 -1.72
C ASP A 187 -2.48 -10.97 -2.55
N SER A 188 -2.84 -12.24 -2.76
CA SER A 188 -4.05 -12.61 -3.52
C SER A 188 -5.37 -12.33 -2.78
N ALA A 189 -5.32 -12.01 -1.48
CA ALA A 189 -6.47 -11.68 -0.64
C ALA A 189 -6.68 -10.16 -0.47
N ILE A 190 -5.62 -9.36 -0.55
CA ILE A 190 -5.64 -7.91 -0.31
C ILE A 190 -4.62 -7.12 -1.15
N GLY A 191 -4.86 -5.83 -1.33
CA GLY A 191 -3.90 -4.90 -1.93
C GLY A 191 -3.85 -4.95 -3.46
N LEU A 192 -2.81 -4.37 -4.03
CA LEU A 192 -2.70 -4.19 -5.48
C LEU A 192 -2.61 -5.51 -6.24
N LYS A 193 -1.93 -6.53 -5.68
CA LYS A 193 -1.82 -7.85 -6.29
C LYS A 193 -3.20 -8.48 -6.54
N LYS A 194 -4.08 -8.48 -5.54
CA LYS A 194 -5.47 -8.94 -5.70
C LYS A 194 -6.22 -8.19 -6.80
N ILE A 195 -6.05 -6.87 -6.87
CA ILE A 195 -6.75 -6.04 -7.86
C ILE A 195 -6.32 -6.45 -9.27
N ILE A 196 -5.03 -6.66 -9.50
CA ILE A 196 -4.52 -7.13 -10.79
C ILE A 196 -5.05 -8.53 -11.11
N GLU A 197 -4.99 -9.46 -10.16
CA GLU A 197 -5.37 -10.86 -10.38
C GLU A 197 -6.86 -11.04 -10.69
N LYS A 198 -7.73 -10.17 -10.16
CA LYS A 198 -9.19 -10.34 -10.22
C LYS A 198 -9.94 -9.28 -11.00
N HIS A 199 -9.36 -8.09 -11.13
CA HIS A 199 -10.09 -6.88 -11.52
C HIS A 199 -9.33 -6.03 -12.54
N LEU A 200 -8.22 -6.51 -13.13
CA LEU A 200 -7.47 -5.72 -14.12
C LEU A 200 -8.37 -5.25 -15.28
N ASP A 201 -9.22 -6.15 -15.77
CA ASP A 201 -10.12 -5.90 -16.88
C ASP A 201 -11.29 -4.95 -16.53
N ASP A 202 -11.57 -4.75 -15.24
CA ASP A 202 -12.60 -3.82 -14.78
C ASP A 202 -12.24 -2.37 -15.14
N PHE A 203 -10.95 -2.06 -15.35
CA PHE A 203 -10.47 -0.70 -15.57
C PHE A 203 -10.29 -0.32 -17.05
N LYS A 204 -10.77 -1.14 -17.99
CA LYS A 204 -10.63 -0.90 -19.44
C LYS A 204 -11.19 0.44 -19.93
N ILE A 205 -12.21 0.98 -19.24
CA ILE A 205 -12.77 2.30 -19.55
C ILE A 205 -11.75 3.46 -19.39
N TRP A 206 -10.67 3.25 -18.65
CA TRP A 206 -9.57 4.22 -18.50
C TRP A 206 -8.38 3.96 -19.42
N GLY A 207 -8.34 2.81 -20.09
CA GLY A 207 -7.21 2.36 -20.91
C GLY A 207 -6.98 0.86 -20.78
N GLU A 208 -6.15 0.30 -21.66
CA GLU A 208 -5.88 -1.13 -21.68
C GLU A 208 -4.92 -1.57 -20.56
N GLY A 209 -5.21 -2.73 -19.97
CA GLY A 209 -4.34 -3.38 -18.98
C GLY A 209 -3.94 -2.49 -17.80
N GLN A 210 -2.64 -2.43 -17.51
CA GLN A 210 -2.11 -1.71 -16.35
C GLN A 210 -2.34 -0.18 -16.43
N GLU A 211 -2.38 0.39 -17.64
CA GLU A 211 -2.62 1.82 -17.81
C GLU A 211 -4.02 2.20 -17.32
N GLY A 212 -5.02 1.39 -17.68
CA GLY A 212 -6.39 1.55 -17.18
C GLY A 212 -6.47 1.45 -15.66
N LEU A 213 -5.82 0.44 -15.08
CA LEU A 213 -5.76 0.25 -13.62
C LEU A 213 -5.17 1.47 -12.90
N ILE A 214 -4.04 1.99 -13.37
CA ILE A 214 -3.35 3.14 -12.76
C ILE A 214 -4.27 4.37 -12.77
N LYS A 215 -4.81 4.71 -13.94
CA LYS A 215 -5.69 5.88 -14.11
C LYS A 215 -7.00 5.70 -13.31
N GLY A 216 -7.57 4.51 -13.35
CA GLY A 216 -8.84 4.20 -12.71
C GLY A 216 -8.77 4.29 -11.19
N ILE A 217 -7.78 3.65 -10.53
CA ILE A 217 -7.63 3.78 -9.08
C ILE A 217 -7.42 5.24 -8.67
N ASN A 218 -6.58 5.98 -9.41
CA ASN A 218 -6.31 7.38 -9.12
C ASN A 218 -7.59 8.25 -9.21
N GLU A 219 -8.32 8.14 -10.32
CA GLU A 219 -9.55 8.91 -10.55
C GLU A 219 -10.66 8.54 -9.54
N ILE A 220 -10.82 7.25 -9.19
CA ILE A 220 -11.79 6.81 -8.18
C ILE A 220 -11.48 7.46 -6.82
N ILE A 221 -10.23 7.48 -6.38
CA ILE A 221 -9.87 8.03 -5.06
C ILE A 221 -10.04 9.56 -5.04
N GLU A 222 -9.55 10.24 -6.08
CA GLU A 222 -9.62 11.70 -6.22
C GLU A 222 -11.08 12.18 -6.31
N SER A 223 -11.83 11.65 -7.27
CA SER A 223 -13.15 12.17 -7.65
C SER A 223 -14.32 11.42 -7.02
N GLY A 224 -14.08 10.28 -6.40
CA GLY A 224 -15.14 9.46 -5.82
C GLY A 224 -15.68 10.01 -4.51
N LYS A 225 -16.91 9.61 -4.20
CA LYS A 225 -17.64 9.90 -2.96
C LYS A 225 -17.29 8.86 -1.90
N LEU A 226 -16.97 9.32 -0.69
CA LEU A 226 -16.80 8.44 0.47
C LEU A 226 -18.16 7.91 0.92
N ILE A 227 -18.20 6.60 1.17
CA ILE A 227 -19.35 5.87 1.69
C ILE A 227 -18.87 5.03 2.88
N ASP A 228 -19.50 5.21 4.03
CA ASP A 228 -19.25 4.44 5.24
C ASP A 228 -20.51 3.63 5.59
N GLU A 229 -20.46 2.33 5.36
CA GLU A 229 -21.54 1.41 5.72
C GLU A 229 -21.05 0.49 6.84
N ASN A 230 -21.57 0.70 8.06
CA ASN A 230 -21.23 -0.10 9.24
C ASN A 230 -19.71 -0.13 9.56
N GLY A 231 -19.00 0.99 9.34
CA GLY A 231 -17.56 1.09 9.57
C GLY A 231 -16.71 0.59 8.41
N ILE A 232 -17.32 0.09 7.33
CA ILE A 232 -16.65 -0.26 6.09
C ILE A 232 -16.62 0.97 5.20
N LYS A 233 -15.42 1.54 5.05
CA LYS A 233 -15.19 2.71 4.20
C LYS A 233 -14.89 2.29 2.77
N THR A 234 -15.62 2.87 1.84
CA THR A 234 -15.42 2.69 0.40
C THR A 234 -15.48 4.04 -0.30
N ILE A 235 -14.66 4.24 -1.32
CA ILE A 235 -14.76 5.41 -2.20
C ILE A 235 -15.41 4.95 -3.49
N TRP A 236 -16.58 5.49 -3.81
CA TRP A 236 -17.32 5.13 -5.01
C TRP A 236 -17.26 6.23 -6.05
N HIS A 237 -17.12 5.86 -7.31
CA HIS A 237 -17.10 6.76 -8.44
C HIS A 237 -18.03 6.23 -9.53
N LYS A 238 -18.93 7.08 -10.00
CA LYS A 238 -19.80 6.78 -11.14
C LYS A 238 -19.16 7.33 -12.41
N LYS A 239 -18.94 6.47 -13.41
CA LYS A 239 -18.39 6.86 -14.71
C LYS A 239 -19.28 6.30 -15.82
N GLY A 240 -19.97 7.18 -16.52
CA GLY A 240 -21.08 6.76 -17.39
C GLY A 240 -22.21 6.15 -16.57
N ASP A 241 -22.68 4.97 -16.98
CA ASP A 241 -23.70 4.19 -16.28
C ASP A 241 -23.12 3.20 -15.25
N ASP A 242 -21.80 3.06 -15.23
CA ASP A 242 -21.08 2.11 -14.40
C ASP A 242 -20.59 2.73 -13.08
N TYR A 243 -20.40 1.87 -12.08
CA TYR A 243 -19.97 2.25 -10.74
C TYR A 243 -18.69 1.52 -10.38
N TYR A 244 -17.69 2.27 -9.94
CA TYR A 244 -16.40 1.71 -9.54
C TYR A 244 -16.13 2.10 -8.11
N LEU A 245 -15.38 1.27 -7.39
CA LEU A 245 -15.08 1.57 -6.00
C LEU A 245 -13.68 1.12 -5.59
N VAL A 246 -13.14 1.83 -4.62
CA VAL A 246 -11.97 1.44 -3.83
C VAL A 246 -12.44 1.07 -2.43
N GLY A 247 -12.15 -0.16 -2.02
CA GLY A 247 -12.36 -0.63 -0.65
C GLY A 247 -11.18 -0.23 0.24
N LEU A 248 -11.49 0.32 1.41
CA LEU A 248 -10.49 0.75 2.38
C LEU A 248 -10.60 -0.06 3.67
N SER A 249 -9.46 -0.37 4.28
CA SER A 249 -9.40 -0.90 5.64
C SER A 249 -8.68 0.06 6.57
N LYS A 250 -9.07 0.06 7.84
CA LYS A 250 -8.50 0.91 8.88
C LYS A 250 -7.38 0.18 9.60
N GLY A 251 -6.14 0.62 9.38
CA GLY A 251 -4.96 -0.02 9.95
C GLY A 251 -4.74 -1.46 9.48
N PHE A 252 -3.60 -2.03 9.84
CA PHE A 252 -3.23 -3.41 9.53
C PHE A 252 -3.08 -4.18 10.85
N ASN A 253 -3.90 -5.20 11.09
CA ASN A 253 -3.93 -5.95 12.35
C ASN A 253 -3.98 -5.06 13.60
N GLY A 254 -4.80 -3.99 13.54
CA GLY A 254 -4.94 -3.01 14.64
C GLY A 254 -3.80 -2.00 14.79
N LYS A 255 -2.83 -1.98 13.86
CA LYS A 255 -1.71 -1.03 13.84
C LYS A 255 -1.88 0.02 12.75
N GLY A 256 -1.42 1.24 13.01
CA GLY A 256 -1.49 2.37 12.07
C GLY A 256 -2.80 3.17 12.18
N LYS A 257 -2.77 4.40 11.67
CA LYS A 257 -3.93 5.31 11.66
C LYS A 257 -4.50 5.52 10.25
N ASN A 258 -3.68 5.30 9.22
CA ASN A 258 -4.06 5.50 7.84
C ASN A 258 -5.06 4.45 7.38
N LEU A 259 -5.88 4.83 6.42
CA LEU A 259 -6.65 3.89 5.62
C LEU A 259 -5.74 3.31 4.55
N TRP A 260 -5.99 2.09 4.12
CA TRP A 260 -5.21 1.50 3.03
C TRP A 260 -6.10 0.74 2.06
N VAL A 261 -5.68 0.72 0.80
CA VAL A 261 -6.42 0.08 -0.30
C VAL A 261 -6.37 -1.42 -0.14
N ILE A 262 -7.53 -2.05 0.07
CA ILE A 262 -7.65 -3.52 0.17
C ILE A 262 -8.11 -4.16 -1.15
N THR A 263 -8.87 -3.42 -1.96
CA THR A 263 -9.37 -3.86 -3.27
C THR A 263 -9.91 -2.65 -4.04
N SER A 264 -10.10 -2.82 -5.35
CA SER A 264 -10.77 -1.88 -6.24
C SER A 264 -11.36 -2.67 -7.41
N TYR A 265 -12.58 -2.36 -7.84
CA TYR A 265 -13.28 -3.12 -8.88
C TYR A 265 -14.50 -2.41 -9.47
N HIS A 266 -15.02 -2.95 -10.59
CA HIS A 266 -16.29 -2.54 -11.20
C HIS A 266 -17.48 -3.18 -10.48
N LYS A 267 -18.37 -2.36 -9.92
CA LYS A 267 -19.61 -2.78 -9.26
C LYS A 267 -20.75 -2.94 -10.28
N THR A 268 -20.89 -4.17 -10.79
CA THR A 268 -21.86 -4.53 -11.83
C THR A 268 -23.34 -4.52 -11.41
N ASN A 269 -23.63 -4.68 -10.11
CA ASN A 269 -25.01 -4.73 -9.59
C ASN A 269 -25.14 -3.93 -8.27
N PRO A 270 -25.14 -2.59 -8.32
CA PRO A 270 -25.43 -1.78 -7.15
C PRO A 270 -26.92 -1.84 -6.80
N SER A 271 -27.23 -1.99 -5.52
CA SER A 271 -28.61 -1.90 -5.00
C SER A 271 -29.20 -0.50 -5.21
N ASP A 272 -30.53 -0.37 -5.16
CA ASP A 272 -31.19 0.95 -5.27
C ASP A 272 -30.69 1.93 -4.22
N LYS A 273 -30.44 1.45 -3.00
CA LYS A 273 -29.82 2.25 -1.93
C LYS A 273 -28.45 2.78 -2.37
N GLN A 274 -27.64 1.95 -3.03
CA GLN A 274 -26.31 2.33 -3.50
C GLN A 274 -26.36 3.29 -4.69
N ARG A 275 -27.33 3.15 -5.59
CA ARG A 275 -27.54 4.08 -6.71
C ARG A 275 -27.91 5.48 -6.23
N LYS A 276 -28.79 5.56 -5.21
CA LYS A 276 -29.21 6.83 -4.59
C LYS A 276 -28.07 7.68 -4.03
N TYR A 277 -26.90 7.09 -3.75
CA TYR A 277 -25.72 7.86 -3.35
C TYR A 277 -25.28 8.88 -4.40
N PHE A 278 -25.67 8.70 -5.67
CA PHE A 278 -25.32 9.57 -6.79
C PHE A 278 -26.50 10.38 -7.34
N ASP A 279 -27.74 10.01 -7.00
CA ASP A 279 -28.95 10.73 -7.45
C ASP A 279 -29.17 12.04 -6.68
N SER A 280 -28.78 12.11 -5.40
CA SER A 280 -28.97 13.32 -4.58
C SER A 280 -28.12 14.52 -5.05
N SER A 281 -27.00 14.26 -5.75
CA SER A 281 -26.12 15.31 -6.25
C SER A 281 -26.66 15.97 -7.52
N SER A 282 -27.35 15.23 -8.37
CA SER A 282 -28.01 15.78 -9.56
C SER A 282 -29.26 16.58 -9.20
N GLU A 283 -30.02 16.17 -8.18
CA GLU A 283 -31.15 16.96 -7.66
C GLU A 283 -30.69 18.32 -7.09
N ALA A 284 -29.65 18.35 -6.27
CA ALA A 284 -29.08 19.60 -5.72
C ALA A 284 -28.51 20.54 -6.79
N LEU A 285 -27.79 20.00 -7.79
CA LEU A 285 -27.29 20.77 -8.95
C LEU A 285 -28.44 21.31 -9.82
N SER A 286 -29.50 20.53 -10.03
CA SER A 286 -30.67 20.95 -10.80
C SER A 286 -31.48 22.04 -10.08
N ALA A 287 -31.59 21.96 -8.75
CA ALA A 287 -32.29 22.95 -7.93
C ALA A 287 -31.55 24.30 -7.93
N ASN A 288 -30.23 24.30 -7.76
CA ASN A 288 -29.42 25.52 -7.82
C ASN A 288 -29.42 26.15 -9.22
N THR A 289 -29.46 25.35 -10.29
CA THR A 289 -29.55 25.86 -11.67
C THR A 289 -30.91 26.52 -11.95
N ARG A 290 -32.00 26.01 -11.34
CA ARG A 290 -33.33 26.64 -11.43
C ARG A 290 -33.42 27.93 -10.61
N PHE A 291 -32.74 27.99 -9.47
CA PHE A 291 -32.75 29.17 -8.59
C PHE A 291 -31.96 30.35 -9.20
N ASN A 292 -30.87 30.09 -9.92
CA ASN A 292 -30.06 31.13 -10.58
C ASN A 292 -30.63 31.63 -11.93
N LYS A 293 -31.82 31.16 -12.34
CA LYS A 293 -32.52 31.56 -13.57
C LYS A 293 -33.80 32.38 -13.30
N LEU A 294 -34.08 32.70 -12.04
CA LEU A 294 -35.16 33.60 -11.59
C LEU A 294 -34.55 34.92 -11.13
#